data_AF-G2PPS8-F1
#
_entry.id   AF-G2PPS8-F1
#
_cell.length_a   1.000
_cell.length_b   1.000
_cell.length_c   1.000
_cell.angle_alpha   90.00
_cell.angle_beta   90.00
_cell.angle_gamma   90.00
#
_symmetry.space_group_name_H-M   'P 1'
#
loop_
_entity.id
_entity.type
_entity.pdbx_description
1 polymer ?
#
loop_
_entity_poly.entity_id
_entity_poly.type
_entity_poly.pdbx_seq_one_letter_code
_entity_poly.pdbx_strand_id
1 'polypeptide(L)'
;MYIIKQLRRKNNISQSQLGKEIGVSLRTIQLYERKDANIPIKNLTKIAEYFGLTIAELYMHEVNDMGEAYTKRQPFTKHGSVFYPLEHGKYLVMAPLVLVEWHKKYIQSLKKNNLSNPFQGGFIIDFLADEPHRIFEVSGDSMNDSSLEAIPNKAYVLGLEIKKESLTRNNETFWNQSYILVCTNRIICKQLTGYNRENKTILCHNLNTSPEFQDFELPLDDVLQVFKIVKKQL
;
A
#
# COMPACT_ATOMS: atom_id res chain seq x y z
N MET A 1 13.59 26.55 -6.03
CA MET A 1 13.53 25.15 -5.57
C MET A 1 14.92 24.58 -5.38
N TYR A 2 15.33 24.44 -4.12
CA TYR A 2 16.57 23.81 -3.71
C TYR A 2 16.69 22.34 -4.16
N ILE A 3 15.57 21.60 -4.23
CA ILE A 3 15.55 20.20 -4.63
C ILE A 3 16.07 19.96 -6.05
N ILE A 4 15.89 20.91 -6.97
CA ILE A 4 16.40 20.81 -8.35
C ILE A 4 17.93 20.67 -8.33
N LYS A 5 18.59 21.44 -7.45
CA LYS A 5 20.05 21.39 -7.28
C LYS A 5 20.50 20.04 -6.74
N GLN A 6 19.73 19.45 -5.82
CA GLN A 6 20.04 18.14 -5.24
C GLN A 6 19.88 17.01 -6.24
N LEU A 7 18.75 16.96 -6.96
CA LEU A 7 18.49 15.97 -8.01
C LEU A 7 19.57 16.04 -9.10
N ARG A 8 19.94 17.26 -9.50
CA ARG A 8 21.00 17.49 -10.47
C ARG A 8 22.36 16.95 -9.99
N ARG A 9 22.74 17.22 -8.74
CA ARG A 9 23.99 16.71 -8.15
C ARG A 9 24.00 15.19 -7.98
N LYS A 10 22.88 14.59 -7.56
CA LYS A 10 22.73 13.14 -7.42
C LYS A 10 22.87 12.41 -8.76
N ASN A 11 22.42 13.03 -9.85
CA ASN A 11 22.56 12.52 -11.21
C ASN A 11 23.88 12.93 -11.88
N ASN A 12 24.83 13.53 -11.15
CA ASN A 12 26.14 13.96 -11.65
C ASN A 12 26.11 14.87 -12.89
N ILE A 13 25.08 15.72 -13.01
CA ILE A 13 24.94 16.66 -14.13
C ILE A 13 25.22 18.12 -13.70
N SER A 14 25.72 18.91 -14.64
CA SER A 14 25.98 20.35 -14.46
C SER A 14 24.72 21.17 -14.73
N GLN A 15 24.69 22.42 -14.23
CA GLN A 15 23.58 23.34 -14.49
C GLN A 15 23.39 23.61 -15.99
N SER A 16 24.50 23.68 -16.75
CA SER A 16 24.48 23.87 -18.20
C SER A 16 23.88 22.66 -18.92
N GLN A 17 24.19 21.44 -18.47
CA GLN A 17 23.59 20.21 -19.02
C GLN A 17 22.09 20.18 -18.75
N LEU A 18 21.65 20.40 -17.50
CA LEU A 18 20.22 20.45 -17.18
C LEU A 18 19.49 21.51 -18.00
N GLY A 19 20.09 22.70 -18.16
CA GLY A 19 19.55 23.76 -19.01
C GLY A 19 19.36 23.32 -20.46
N LYS A 20 20.35 22.62 -21.02
CA LYS A 20 20.27 22.07 -22.38
C LYS A 20 19.13 21.06 -22.53
N GLU A 21 18.98 20.15 -21.56
CA GLU A 21 17.95 19.10 -21.59
C GLU A 21 16.53 19.66 -21.53
N ILE A 22 16.27 20.63 -20.64
CA ILE A 22 14.92 21.21 -20.50
C ILE A 22 14.68 22.42 -21.44
N GLY A 23 15.70 22.83 -22.20
CA GLY A 23 15.65 23.91 -23.17
C GLY A 23 15.60 25.31 -22.57
N VAL A 24 16.42 25.58 -21.55
CA VAL A 24 16.57 26.91 -20.92
C VAL A 24 18.05 27.29 -20.70
N SER A 25 18.32 28.56 -20.45
CA SER A 25 19.69 29.03 -20.23
C SER A 25 20.27 28.55 -18.89
N LEU A 26 21.61 28.50 -18.78
CA LEU A 26 22.32 28.30 -17.51
C LEU A 26 21.83 29.25 -16.41
N ARG A 27 21.65 30.53 -16.77
CA ARG A 27 21.17 31.58 -15.85
C ARG A 27 19.76 31.27 -15.33
N THR A 28 18.92 30.68 -16.17
CA THR A 28 17.56 30.25 -15.79
C THR A 28 17.62 29.09 -14.78
N ILE A 29 18.49 28.10 -14.97
CA ILE A 29 18.68 27.02 -13.98
C ILE A 29 19.20 27.58 -12.65
N GLN A 30 20.16 28.49 -12.68
CA GLN A 30 20.66 29.16 -11.49
C GLN A 30 19.57 29.92 -10.72
N LEU A 31 18.62 30.53 -11.44
CA LEU A 31 17.45 31.17 -10.84
C LEU A 31 16.51 30.13 -10.21
N TYR A 32 16.23 29.04 -10.92
CA TYR A 32 15.33 27.97 -10.46
C TYR A 32 15.85 27.23 -9.22
N GLU A 33 17.18 27.08 -9.09
CA GLU A 33 17.81 26.45 -7.93
C GLU A 33 17.86 27.32 -6.66
N ARG A 34 17.40 28.58 -6.72
CA ARG A 34 17.30 29.46 -5.53
C ARG A 34 16.10 29.06 -4.67
N LYS A 35 16.18 29.33 -3.36
CA LYS A 35 15.00 29.23 -2.48
C LYS A 35 13.89 30.16 -2.99
N ASP A 36 12.64 29.70 -2.88
CA ASP A 36 11.43 30.45 -3.26
C ASP A 36 11.37 30.91 -4.73
N ALA A 37 12.15 30.28 -5.62
CA ALA A 37 12.12 30.59 -7.04
C ALA A 37 10.72 30.33 -7.62
N ASN A 38 10.14 31.35 -8.24
CA ASN A 38 8.91 31.21 -9.01
C ASN A 38 9.24 30.60 -10.38
N ILE A 39 8.90 29.32 -10.57
CA ILE A 39 9.18 28.56 -11.79
C ILE A 39 7.88 28.43 -12.59
N PRO A 40 7.84 28.86 -13.87
CA PRO A 40 6.67 28.65 -14.72
C PRO A 40 6.31 27.17 -14.82
N ILE A 41 5.03 26.84 -14.72
CA ILE A 41 4.54 25.45 -14.68
C ILE A 41 5.07 24.60 -15.84
N LYS A 42 5.13 25.17 -17.05
CA LYS A 42 5.72 24.54 -18.25
C LYS A 42 7.13 24.02 -18.03
N ASN A 43 7.98 24.81 -17.36
CA ASN A 43 9.37 24.43 -17.10
C ASN A 43 9.47 23.50 -15.90
N LEU A 44 8.56 23.64 -14.92
CA LEU A 44 8.45 22.71 -13.81
C LEU A 44 8.06 21.30 -14.29
N THR A 45 7.13 21.19 -15.24
CA THR A 45 6.75 19.92 -15.89
C THR A 45 7.94 19.25 -16.55
N LYS A 46 8.71 20.00 -17.35
CA LYS A 46 9.92 19.46 -18.01
C LYS A 46 10.98 18.99 -17.02
N ILE A 47 11.16 19.72 -15.92
CA ILE A 47 12.09 19.33 -14.85
C ILE A 47 11.61 18.04 -14.18
N ALA A 48 10.30 17.94 -13.91
CA ALA A 48 9.68 16.75 -13.33
C ALA A 48 9.88 15.53 -14.24
N GLU A 49 9.52 15.65 -15.52
CA GLU A 49 9.70 14.63 -16.55
C GLU A 49 11.16 14.18 -16.67
N TYR A 50 12.11 15.14 -16.69
CA TYR A 50 13.53 14.84 -16.78
C TYR A 50 14.03 13.97 -15.62
N PHE A 51 13.53 14.23 -14.40
CA PHE A 51 13.91 13.45 -13.22
C PHE A 51 13.00 12.25 -12.94
N GLY A 52 12.02 11.96 -13.82
CA GLY A 52 11.07 10.88 -13.64
C GLY A 52 10.13 11.08 -12.45
N LEU A 53 9.83 12.34 -12.11
CA LEU A 53 8.96 12.75 -11.00
C LEU A 53 7.72 13.47 -11.52
N THR A 54 6.70 13.53 -10.69
CA THR A 54 5.57 14.45 -10.81
C THR A 54 5.91 15.80 -10.20
N ILE A 55 5.16 16.84 -10.58
CA ILE A 55 5.28 18.17 -9.96
C ILE A 55 4.99 18.11 -8.45
N ALA A 56 4.03 17.27 -8.03
CA ALA A 56 3.70 17.11 -6.62
C ALA A 56 4.89 16.55 -5.83
N GLU A 57 5.57 15.53 -6.35
CA GLU A 57 6.77 14.95 -5.73
C GLU A 57 7.91 15.95 -5.61
N LEU A 58 8.11 16.77 -6.65
CA LEU A 58 9.09 17.87 -6.61
C LEU A 58 8.83 18.83 -5.43
N TYR A 59 7.58 19.22 -5.20
CA TYR A 59 7.22 20.08 -4.05
C TYR A 59 7.30 19.35 -2.71
N MET A 60 6.89 18.09 -2.64
CA MET A 60 7.02 17.29 -1.41
C MET A 60 8.48 17.20 -0.95
N HIS A 61 9.40 16.98 -1.89
CA HIS A 61 10.83 16.95 -1.59
C HIS A 61 11.40 18.32 -1.17
N GLU A 62 10.91 19.44 -1.75
CA GLU A 62 11.34 20.79 -1.35
C GLU A 62 10.92 21.10 0.10
N VAL A 63 9.70 20.74 0.50
CA VAL A 63 9.19 20.96 1.86
C VAL A 63 9.96 20.13 2.88
N ASN A 64 10.34 18.90 2.52
CA ASN A 64 11.10 18.00 3.41
C ASN A 64 12.53 18.49 3.68
N ASP A 65 13.17 19.23 2.76
CA ASP A 65 14.54 19.74 2.92
C ASP A 65 14.61 21.07 3.68
N MET A 66 13.51 21.83 3.79
CA MET A 66 13.47 23.09 4.55
C MET A 66 13.28 22.90 6.06
N GLY A 67 12.86 21.71 6.50
CA GLY A 67 12.65 21.34 7.90
C GLY A 67 13.69 20.37 8.43
N GLU A 68 14.79 20.92 8.95
CA GLU A 68 15.72 20.30 9.90
C GLU A 68 16.67 19.19 9.40
N ALA A 69 17.97 19.46 9.58
CA ALA A 69 18.95 18.42 9.85
C ALA A 69 18.55 17.74 11.18
N TYR A 70 18.30 16.42 11.14
CA TYR A 70 18.68 15.36 12.09
C TYR A 70 17.80 14.11 11.80
N THR A 71 18.23 13.33 10.81
CA THR A 71 17.77 11.95 10.50
C THR A 71 16.26 11.69 10.45
N LYS A 72 15.59 12.05 9.33
CA LYS A 72 14.29 11.46 8.98
C LYS A 72 14.52 10.44 7.87
N ARG A 73 14.29 9.16 8.18
CA ARG A 73 14.50 8.01 7.28
C ARG A 73 13.87 8.34 5.91
N GLN A 74 14.62 8.13 4.82
CA GLN A 74 14.08 8.37 3.48
C GLN A 74 12.92 7.41 3.19
N PRO A 75 11.93 7.81 2.35
CA PRO A 75 10.94 6.88 1.88
C PRO A 75 11.62 5.66 1.25
N PHE A 76 11.09 4.48 1.53
CA PHE A 76 11.63 3.23 1.00
C PHE A 76 10.52 2.35 0.45
N THR A 77 10.86 1.54 -0.54
CA THR A 77 9.93 0.63 -1.20
C THR A 77 10.20 -0.80 -0.77
N LYS A 78 9.14 -1.54 -0.47
CA LYS A 78 9.20 -2.95 -0.12
C LYS A 78 7.94 -3.66 -0.59
N HIS A 79 8.11 -4.78 -1.31
CA HIS A 79 7.01 -5.60 -1.85
C HIS A 79 5.94 -4.80 -2.61
N GLY A 80 6.33 -3.75 -3.33
CA GLY A 80 5.41 -2.89 -4.09
C GLY A 80 4.69 -1.82 -3.27
N SER A 81 4.97 -1.73 -1.97
CA SER A 81 4.49 -0.68 -1.08
C SER A 81 5.58 0.36 -0.81
N VAL A 82 5.20 1.63 -0.72
CA VAL A 82 6.10 2.74 -0.37
C VAL A 82 5.82 3.19 1.05
N PHE A 83 6.86 3.26 1.87
CA PHE A 83 6.79 3.64 3.28
C PHE A 83 7.39 5.03 3.42
N TYR A 84 6.60 5.97 3.91
CA TYR A 84 7.00 7.33 4.24
C TYR A 84 7.15 7.45 5.75
N PRO A 85 8.38 7.54 6.27
CA PRO A 85 8.60 7.69 7.70
C PRO A 85 8.03 9.02 8.20
N LEU A 86 7.23 8.96 9.26
CA LEU A 86 6.65 10.10 9.95
C LEU A 86 7.32 10.26 11.32
N GLU A 87 6.93 11.30 12.04
CA GLU A 87 7.40 11.51 13.41
C GLU A 87 6.85 10.45 14.39
N HIS A 88 7.55 10.27 15.52
CA HIS A 88 7.18 9.34 16.59
C HIS A 88 7.01 7.87 16.14
N GLY A 89 7.85 7.41 15.21
CA GLY A 89 7.90 5.99 14.81
C GLY A 89 6.73 5.55 13.93
N LYS A 90 5.91 6.49 13.44
CA LYS A 90 4.81 6.20 12.52
C LYS A 90 5.29 6.17 11.07
N TYR A 91 4.52 5.53 10.21
CA TYR A 91 4.76 5.44 8.77
C TYR A 91 3.44 5.63 8.04
N LEU A 92 3.44 6.42 6.96
CA LEU A 92 2.40 6.34 5.94
C LEU A 92 2.83 5.26 4.94
N VAL A 93 2.03 4.21 4.81
CA VAL A 93 2.27 3.12 3.86
C VAL A 93 1.31 3.25 2.70
N MET A 94 1.86 3.49 1.52
CA MET A 94 1.16 3.42 0.24
C MET A 94 1.27 2.00 -0.30
N ALA A 95 0.21 1.21 -0.16
CA ALA A 95 0.18 -0.21 -0.55
C ALA A 95 -0.77 -0.44 -1.75
N PRO A 96 -0.56 -1.50 -2.55
CA PRO A 96 -1.48 -1.86 -3.63
C PRO A 96 -2.90 -2.06 -3.11
N LEU A 97 -3.88 -1.40 -3.74
CA LEU A 97 -5.28 -1.40 -3.35
C LEU A 97 -6.12 -2.24 -4.32
N VAL A 98 -6.88 -3.19 -3.80
CA VAL A 98 -7.78 -4.03 -4.58
C VAL A 98 -9.22 -3.61 -4.29
N LEU A 99 -9.82 -2.89 -5.25
CA LEU A 99 -11.22 -2.45 -5.20
C LEU A 99 -12.17 -3.61 -5.50
N VAL A 100 -13.42 -3.53 -5.02
CA VAL A 100 -14.43 -4.60 -5.17
C VAL A 100 -14.68 -4.92 -6.64
N GLU A 101 -14.82 -3.91 -7.50
CA GLU A 101 -14.98 -4.08 -8.96
C GLU A 101 -13.75 -4.73 -9.64
N TRP A 102 -12.59 -4.74 -8.97
CA TRP A 102 -11.35 -5.34 -9.46
C TRP A 102 -11.08 -6.75 -8.90
N HIS A 103 -11.89 -7.26 -7.96
CA HIS A 103 -11.68 -8.59 -7.34
C HIS A 103 -11.51 -9.71 -8.39
N LYS A 104 -12.40 -9.75 -9.41
CA LYS A 104 -12.33 -10.77 -10.47
C LYS A 104 -11.04 -10.66 -11.29
N LYS A 105 -10.64 -9.43 -11.66
CA LYS A 105 -9.41 -9.19 -12.42
C LYS A 105 -8.17 -9.53 -11.60
N TYR A 106 -8.18 -9.22 -10.31
CA TYR A 106 -7.10 -9.54 -9.38
C TYR A 106 -6.89 -11.06 -9.26
N ILE A 107 -7.96 -11.84 -9.08
CA ILE A 107 -7.87 -13.31 -9.04
C ILE A 107 -7.35 -13.88 -10.37
N GLN A 108 -7.79 -13.34 -11.51
CA GLN A 108 -7.31 -13.76 -12.83
C GLN A 108 -5.82 -13.43 -13.05
N SER A 109 -5.36 -12.29 -12.55
CA SER A 109 -3.97 -11.84 -12.71
C SER A 109 -2.99 -12.71 -11.92
N LEU A 110 -3.40 -13.19 -10.73
CA LEU A 110 -2.68 -14.21 -9.96
C LEU A 110 -2.51 -15.51 -10.73
N LYS A 111 -3.59 -16.02 -11.35
CA LYS A 111 -3.53 -17.28 -12.14
C LYS A 111 -2.63 -17.19 -13.37
N LYS A 112 -2.49 -16.00 -13.96
CA LYS A 112 -1.66 -15.75 -15.15
C LYS A 112 -0.23 -15.33 -14.82
N ASN A 113 0.15 -15.25 -13.54
CA ASN A 113 1.44 -14.72 -13.09
C ASN A 113 1.76 -13.31 -13.65
N ASN A 114 0.73 -12.50 -13.91
CA ASN A 114 0.89 -11.15 -14.45
C ASN A 114 0.13 -10.17 -13.57
N LEU A 115 0.69 -9.88 -12.40
CA LEU A 115 0.04 -9.05 -11.39
C LEU A 115 0.03 -7.58 -11.85
N SER A 116 -1.11 -7.14 -12.37
CA SER A 116 -1.38 -5.74 -12.67
C SER A 116 -2.45 -5.22 -11.71
N ASN A 117 -2.07 -4.31 -10.82
CA ASN A 117 -2.98 -3.56 -9.98
C ASN A 117 -2.58 -2.09 -10.00
N PRO A 118 -3.35 -1.21 -10.67
CA PRO A 118 -2.96 0.19 -10.86
C PRO A 118 -3.24 1.05 -9.64
N PHE A 119 -4.01 0.57 -8.64
CA PHE A 119 -4.42 1.39 -7.51
C PHE A 119 -3.48 1.23 -6.33
N GLN A 120 -3.27 2.35 -5.65
CA GLN A 120 -2.61 2.39 -4.35
C GLN A 120 -3.53 3.13 -3.36
N GLY A 121 -3.45 2.72 -2.09
CA GLY A 121 -4.11 3.38 -0.98
C GLY A 121 -3.14 3.61 0.17
N GLY A 122 -3.46 4.54 1.07
CA GLY A 122 -2.60 4.94 2.18
C GLY A 122 -3.15 4.50 3.54
N PHE A 123 -2.29 3.96 4.41
CA PHE A 123 -2.57 3.73 5.83
C PHE A 123 -1.47 4.31 6.69
N ILE A 124 -1.82 4.94 7.82
CA ILE A 124 -0.83 5.29 8.85
C ILE A 124 -0.67 4.10 9.80
N ILE A 125 0.54 3.58 9.96
CA ILE A 125 0.88 2.50 10.90
C ILE A 125 2.00 2.94 11.84
N ASP A 126 2.15 2.25 12.97
CA ASP A 126 3.16 2.48 14.01
C ASP A 126 4.13 1.29 14.15
N PHE A 127 4.09 0.35 13.20
CA PHE A 127 4.99 -0.78 13.11
C PHE A 127 5.56 -0.91 11.68
N LEU A 128 6.62 -1.69 11.51
CA LEU A 128 7.12 -2.10 10.21
C LEU A 128 7.12 -3.63 10.15
N ALA A 129 6.32 -4.18 9.24
CA ALA A 129 6.27 -5.60 8.95
C ALA A 129 7.17 -5.94 7.74
N ASP A 130 7.72 -7.15 7.72
CA ASP A 130 8.49 -7.64 6.58
C ASP A 130 7.58 -8.08 5.44
N GLU A 131 6.40 -8.54 5.81
CA GLU A 131 5.39 -9.13 4.96
C GLU A 131 4.84 -8.14 3.92
N PRO A 132 4.50 -8.62 2.71
CA PRO A 132 3.80 -7.82 1.72
C PRO A 132 2.50 -7.22 2.29
N HIS A 133 2.34 -5.91 2.11
CA HIS A 133 1.13 -5.20 2.50
C HIS A 133 0.19 -5.10 1.32
N ARG A 134 -1.12 -5.25 1.56
CA ARG A 134 -2.14 -5.06 0.53
C ARG A 134 -3.39 -4.48 1.15
N ILE A 135 -4.04 -3.57 0.43
CA ILE A 135 -5.31 -3.00 0.86
C ILE A 135 -6.43 -3.65 0.06
N PHE A 136 -7.52 -3.99 0.73
CA PHE A 136 -8.73 -4.49 0.11
C PHE A 136 -9.92 -3.62 0.50
N GLU A 137 -10.76 -3.30 -0.48
CA GLU A 137 -12.11 -2.82 -0.21
C GLU A 137 -13.01 -4.02 0.10
N VAL A 138 -13.70 -3.98 1.23
CA VAL A 138 -14.54 -5.08 1.71
C VAL A 138 -15.92 -5.00 1.07
N SER A 139 -16.44 -6.17 0.68
CA SER A 139 -17.78 -6.33 0.11
C SER A 139 -18.68 -7.11 1.06
N GLY A 140 -19.85 -6.53 1.36
CA GLY A 140 -20.89 -7.14 2.20
C GLY A 140 -20.65 -6.97 3.71
N ASP A 141 -21.69 -7.24 4.49
CA ASP A 141 -21.76 -6.94 5.93
C ASP A 141 -21.57 -8.16 6.84
N SER A 142 -21.05 -9.26 6.30
CA SER A 142 -20.81 -10.49 7.07
C SER A 142 -19.85 -10.32 8.26
N MET A 143 -19.05 -9.26 8.27
CA MET A 143 -18.13 -8.92 9.35
C MET A 143 -18.58 -7.68 10.13
N ASN A 144 -19.84 -7.26 9.96
CA ASN A 144 -20.40 -6.06 10.58
C ASN A 144 -21.41 -6.42 11.66
N ASP A 145 -20.95 -6.54 12.90
CA ASP A 145 -21.76 -6.76 14.09
C ASP A 145 -22.01 -5.46 14.88
N SER A 146 -21.70 -4.30 14.29
CA SER A 146 -21.71 -2.98 14.95
C SER A 146 -20.75 -2.83 16.14
N SER A 147 -19.86 -3.81 16.38
CA SER A 147 -18.84 -3.71 17.42
C SER A 147 -17.66 -2.83 17.00
N LEU A 148 -16.74 -2.58 17.94
CA LEU A 148 -15.47 -1.93 17.63
C LEU A 148 -14.65 -2.72 16.61
N GLU A 149 -14.79 -4.05 16.58
CA GLU A 149 -14.05 -4.95 15.68
C GLU A 149 -14.73 -5.11 14.32
N ALA A 150 -15.97 -4.63 14.16
CA ALA A 150 -16.75 -4.68 12.93
C ALA A 150 -15.99 -4.17 11.69
N ILE A 151 -16.11 -4.89 10.59
CA ILE A 151 -15.59 -4.50 9.28
C ILE A 151 -16.81 -4.38 8.35
N PRO A 152 -17.39 -3.18 8.23
CA PRO A 152 -18.58 -2.96 7.42
C PRO A 152 -18.30 -3.05 5.92
N ASN A 153 -19.36 -3.23 5.15
CA ASN A 153 -19.30 -3.08 3.70
C ASN A 153 -18.65 -1.73 3.32
N LYS A 154 -17.83 -1.73 2.25
CA LYS A 154 -17.05 -0.58 1.76
C LYS A 154 -15.89 -0.11 2.66
N ALA A 155 -15.65 -0.76 3.81
CA ALA A 155 -14.43 -0.51 4.57
C ALA A 155 -13.18 -0.89 3.76
N TYR A 156 -12.11 -0.14 3.95
CA TYR A 156 -10.78 -0.49 3.45
C TYR A 156 -10.00 -1.16 4.57
N VAL A 157 -9.38 -2.31 4.29
CA VAL A 157 -8.56 -3.03 5.26
C VAL A 157 -7.13 -3.19 4.76
N LEU A 158 -6.16 -2.92 5.64
CA LEU A 158 -4.76 -3.21 5.42
C LEU A 158 -4.46 -4.63 5.90
N GLY A 159 -4.01 -5.47 4.99
CA GLY A 159 -3.63 -6.85 5.24
C GLY A 159 -2.14 -7.10 5.08
N LEU A 160 -1.57 -7.90 5.98
CA LEU A 160 -0.22 -8.46 5.85
C LEU A 160 -0.29 -9.87 5.30
N GLU A 161 0.39 -10.14 4.18
CA GLU A 161 0.41 -11.45 3.55
C GLU A 161 1.09 -12.48 4.45
N ILE A 162 0.42 -13.60 4.69
CA ILE A 162 1.00 -14.75 5.38
C ILE A 162 0.97 -15.97 4.46
N LYS A 163 1.95 -16.85 4.64
CA LYS A 163 1.94 -18.17 4.00
C LYS A 163 0.73 -18.96 4.51
N LYS A 164 -0.12 -19.46 3.61
CA LYS A 164 -1.32 -20.20 4.00
C LYS A 164 -0.98 -21.48 4.76
N GLU A 165 0.20 -22.05 4.50
CA GLU A 165 0.73 -23.22 5.21
C GLU A 165 0.96 -22.91 6.70
N SER A 166 1.18 -21.65 7.08
CA SER A 166 1.31 -21.26 8.49
C SER A 166 0.03 -21.51 9.29
N LEU A 167 -1.14 -21.49 8.64
CA LEU A 167 -2.44 -21.80 9.27
C LEU A 167 -2.59 -23.28 9.62
N THR A 168 -1.78 -24.16 9.03
CA THR A 168 -1.82 -25.61 9.33
C THR A 168 -1.10 -25.95 10.64
N ARG A 169 -0.28 -25.03 11.15
CA ARG A 169 0.47 -25.20 12.39
C ARG A 169 -0.45 -24.84 13.56
N ASN A 170 -0.46 -25.65 14.62
CA ASN A 170 -1.15 -25.29 15.87
C ASN A 170 -0.42 -24.12 16.52
N ASN A 171 -0.73 -22.91 16.07
CA ASN A 171 -0.30 -21.69 16.72
C ASN A 171 -1.54 -20.84 17.01
N GLU A 172 -1.88 -20.72 18.29
CA GLU A 172 -3.07 -20.02 18.76
C GLU A 172 -3.10 -18.55 18.31
N THR A 173 -1.94 -17.96 17.98
CA THR A 173 -1.84 -16.56 17.55
C THR A 173 -2.52 -16.25 16.21
N PHE A 174 -2.91 -17.26 15.42
CA PHE A 174 -3.61 -17.04 14.14
C PHE A 174 -5.14 -17.01 14.28
N TRP A 175 -5.68 -17.51 15.38
CA TRP A 175 -7.12 -17.68 15.57
C TRP A 175 -7.76 -16.45 16.19
N ASN A 176 -9.08 -16.32 15.99
CA ASN A 176 -9.91 -15.22 16.46
C ASN A 176 -9.46 -13.85 15.91
N GLN A 177 -8.83 -13.85 14.73
CA GLN A 177 -8.40 -12.66 14.01
C GLN A 177 -9.08 -12.60 12.65
N SER A 178 -9.26 -11.39 12.13
CA SER A 178 -9.88 -11.14 10.83
C SER A 178 -8.85 -11.20 9.70
N TYR A 179 -9.24 -11.83 8.59
CA TYR A 179 -8.39 -12.05 7.43
C TYR A 179 -9.14 -11.72 6.15
N ILE A 180 -8.38 -11.30 5.14
CA ILE A 180 -8.79 -11.38 3.75
C ILE A 180 -8.27 -12.69 3.16
N LEU A 181 -9.19 -13.49 2.63
CA LEU A 181 -8.88 -14.71 1.88
C LEU A 181 -9.15 -14.46 0.41
N VAL A 182 -8.12 -14.58 -0.40
CA VAL A 182 -8.22 -14.54 -1.87
C VAL A 182 -8.41 -15.97 -2.34
N CYS A 183 -9.64 -16.34 -2.68
CA CYS A 183 -9.97 -17.66 -3.18
C CYS A 183 -9.86 -17.74 -4.70
N THR A 184 -9.95 -18.95 -5.24
CA THR A 184 -9.93 -19.23 -6.70
C THR A 184 -11.05 -18.52 -7.48
N ASN A 185 -12.15 -18.14 -6.82
CA ASN A 185 -13.35 -17.56 -7.43
C ASN A 185 -13.87 -16.25 -6.76
N ARG A 186 -13.45 -15.94 -5.54
CA ARG A 186 -13.94 -14.78 -4.76
C ARG A 186 -12.88 -14.28 -3.78
N ILE A 187 -13.06 -13.06 -3.28
CA ILE A 187 -12.29 -12.51 -2.16
C ILE A 187 -13.26 -12.30 -1.01
N ILE A 188 -12.93 -12.81 0.18
CA ILE A 188 -13.81 -12.77 1.35
C ILE A 188 -13.06 -12.23 2.57
N CYS A 189 -13.79 -11.52 3.43
CA CYS A 189 -13.35 -11.10 4.74
C CYS A 189 -14.01 -12.00 5.80
N LYS A 190 -13.22 -12.70 6.61
CA LYS A 190 -13.71 -13.65 7.63
C LYS A 190 -12.81 -13.63 8.87
N GLN A 191 -13.37 -13.96 10.02
CA GLN A 191 -12.56 -14.36 11.17
C GLN A 191 -12.18 -15.84 11.01
N LEU A 192 -10.93 -16.20 11.30
CA LEU A 192 -10.52 -17.61 11.29
C LEU A 192 -10.50 -18.14 12.73
N THR A 193 -11.18 -19.26 12.97
CA THR A 193 -11.32 -19.86 14.31
C THR A 193 -10.53 -21.14 14.48
N GLY A 194 -10.04 -21.74 13.39
CA GLY A 194 -9.21 -22.93 13.45
C GLY A 194 -8.91 -23.54 12.08
N TYR A 195 -8.25 -24.70 12.11
CA TYR A 195 -7.95 -25.51 10.94
C TYR A 195 -8.30 -26.98 11.21
N ASN A 196 -9.14 -27.56 10.37
CA ASN A 196 -9.50 -28.96 10.40
C ASN A 196 -8.50 -29.76 9.55
N ARG A 197 -7.69 -30.60 10.20
CA ARG A 197 -6.62 -31.39 9.55
C ARG A 197 -7.15 -32.54 8.71
N GLU A 198 -8.30 -33.11 9.06
CA GLU A 198 -8.90 -34.24 8.36
C GLU A 198 -9.39 -33.80 6.99
N ASN A 199 -10.15 -32.70 6.96
CA ASN A 199 -10.74 -32.15 5.75
C ASN A 199 -9.81 -31.17 5.01
N LYS A 200 -8.69 -30.77 5.64
CA LYS A 200 -7.77 -29.72 5.17
C LYS A 200 -8.46 -28.38 4.93
N THR A 201 -9.40 -28.02 5.81
CA THR A 201 -10.23 -26.82 5.71
C THR A 201 -9.91 -25.82 6.81
N ILE A 202 -10.04 -24.53 6.51
CA ILE A 202 -10.00 -23.44 7.50
C ILE A 202 -11.43 -23.19 7.98
N LEU A 203 -11.61 -23.01 9.28
CA LEU A 203 -12.89 -22.67 9.89
C LEU A 203 -13.09 -21.15 9.81
N CYS A 204 -14.11 -20.73 9.05
CA CYS A 204 -14.40 -19.33 8.77
C CYS A 204 -15.65 -18.90 9.54
N HIS A 205 -15.50 -17.88 10.37
CA HIS A 205 -16.55 -17.28 11.19
C HIS A 205 -16.97 -15.91 10.67
N ASN A 206 -18.27 -15.61 10.78
CA ASN A 206 -18.85 -14.29 10.51
C ASN A 206 -19.15 -13.58 11.82
N LEU A 207 -18.67 -12.35 12.00
CA LEU A 207 -19.02 -11.57 13.19
C LEU A 207 -20.52 -11.21 13.19
N ASN A 208 -21.08 -10.95 12.01
CA ASN A 208 -22.50 -10.67 11.89
C ASN A 208 -23.32 -11.96 12.04
N THR A 209 -24.20 -11.99 13.03
CA THR A 209 -24.99 -13.17 13.42
C THR A 209 -26.36 -13.25 12.72
N SER A 210 -26.65 -12.35 11.77
CA SER A 210 -27.88 -12.44 10.98
C SER A 210 -27.97 -13.79 10.24
N PRO A 211 -29.18 -14.37 10.07
CA PRO A 211 -29.36 -15.73 9.56
C PRO A 211 -28.73 -16.05 8.20
N GLU A 212 -28.53 -15.05 7.36
CA GLU A 212 -27.88 -15.16 6.05
C GLU A 212 -26.36 -15.38 6.13
N PHE A 213 -25.73 -15.12 7.28
CA PHE A 213 -24.30 -15.30 7.51
C PHE A 213 -24.06 -16.51 8.40
N GLN A 214 -23.76 -17.64 7.77
CA GLN A 214 -23.43 -18.88 8.46
C GLN A 214 -21.94 -19.16 8.38
N ASP A 215 -21.39 -19.67 9.47
CA ASP A 215 -20.03 -20.18 9.52
C ASP A 215 -19.87 -21.36 8.56
N PHE A 216 -18.66 -21.51 8.02
CA PHE A 216 -18.39 -22.55 7.04
C PHE A 216 -16.93 -22.99 7.07
N GLU A 217 -16.69 -24.19 6.54
CA GLU A 217 -15.36 -24.70 6.26
C GLU A 217 -14.93 -24.29 4.84
N LEU A 218 -13.70 -23.82 4.70
CA LEU A 218 -13.11 -23.45 3.42
C LEU A 218 -11.89 -24.34 3.12
N PRO A 219 -11.88 -25.10 2.01
CA PRO A 219 -10.70 -25.87 1.60
C PRO A 219 -9.47 -24.98 1.43
N LEU A 220 -8.34 -25.36 2.04
CA LEU A 220 -7.09 -24.59 1.94
C LEU A 220 -6.56 -24.52 0.50
N ASP A 221 -6.91 -25.51 -0.33
CA ASP A 221 -6.56 -25.56 -1.75
C ASP A 221 -7.31 -24.51 -2.57
N ASP A 222 -8.49 -24.08 -2.14
CA ASP A 222 -9.24 -23.00 -2.76
C ASP A 222 -8.67 -21.61 -2.44
N VAL A 223 -7.75 -21.52 -1.48
CA VAL A 223 -7.13 -20.27 -1.05
C VAL A 223 -5.82 -20.03 -1.81
N LEU A 224 -5.80 -18.95 -2.60
CA LEU A 224 -4.64 -18.49 -3.36
C LEU A 224 -3.69 -17.65 -2.50
N GLN A 225 -4.23 -16.73 -1.71
CA GLN A 225 -3.46 -15.87 -0.80
C GLN A 225 -4.25 -15.59 0.48
N VAL A 226 -3.52 -15.33 1.57
CA VAL A 226 -4.08 -15.02 2.89
C VAL A 226 -3.44 -13.74 3.40
N PHE A 227 -4.27 -12.79 3.86
CA PHE A 227 -3.80 -11.55 4.45
C PHE A 227 -4.41 -11.37 5.84
N LYS A 228 -3.57 -11.27 6.87
CA LYS A 228 -3.98 -10.92 8.23
C LYS A 228 -4.33 -9.43 8.28
N ILE A 229 -5.54 -9.09 8.70
CA ILE A 229 -5.97 -7.70 8.81
C ILE A 229 -5.31 -7.08 10.05
N VAL A 230 -4.61 -5.97 9.85
CA VAL A 230 -3.89 -5.24 10.90
C VAL A 230 -4.46 -3.84 11.15
N LYS A 231 -5.21 -3.29 10.18
CA LYS A 231 -5.88 -2.00 10.32
C LYS A 231 -7.07 -1.90 9.37
N LYS A 232 -8.06 -1.11 9.74
CA LYS A 232 -9.22 -0.76 8.90
C LYS A 232 -9.45 0.75 8.87
N GLN A 233 -10.04 1.22 7.79
CA GLN A 233 -10.51 2.58 7.58
C GLN A 233 -11.94 2.52 7.05
N LEU A 234 -12.83 3.33 7.64
CA LEU A 234 -14.24 3.44 7.27
C LEU A 234 -14.45 4.64 6.34
#